data_AF-A0AAU3G6B0-F1
#
_entry.id   AF-A0AAU3G6B0-F1
#
_cell.length_a   1.000
_cell.length_b   1.000
_cell.length_c   1.000
_cell.angle_alpha   90.00
_cell.angle_beta   90.00
_cell.angle_gamma   90.00
#
_symmetry.space_group_name_H-M   'P 1'
#
loop_
_entity.id
_entity.type
_entity.pdbx_description
1 polymer ?
#
loop_
_entity_poly.entity_id
_entity_poly.type
_entity_poly.pdbx_seq_one_letter_code
_entity_poly.pdbx_strand_id
1 'polypeptide(L)'
;MTTPPDKRIKALRRFALSITALNIVGHLVLGFEQAYLTPIVAIITAYTFELGFEAIEARLQKRAPRFVGTPPFRHLVDFLLPAHITALACAMLLYGNDRLMPTIFAVIVAVTSKYVFRVKIGKGWRHVLNPSNFGIATTLVLFEWVSIAPPYHFTEWTGGVVDWAIPLAILTLGTMLNAKLTGKWPLILGWVGGFVLQALIRTTVFDTSLIGALLPMTGVAFILYTNYMITDPGTTPSKPARQVAFGMATAGVYGLLVSFHIVFGLFFALVIVCAIRGTALALLAVTASARERGPIPRAEPVAVPEGAR
;
A
#
# COMPACT_ATOMS: atom_id res chain seq x y z
N MET A 1 -9.60 22.02 -25.56
CA MET A 1 -9.13 20.62 -25.38
C MET A 1 -9.40 20.22 -23.94
N THR A 2 -10.46 19.45 -23.68
CA THR A 2 -10.75 18.92 -22.35
C THR A 2 -9.71 17.87 -22.01
N THR A 3 -8.92 18.12 -20.97
CA THR A 3 -7.95 17.16 -20.44
C THR A 3 -8.70 15.85 -20.15
N PRO A 4 -8.27 14.69 -20.66
CA PRO A 4 -8.99 13.44 -20.43
C PRO A 4 -9.14 13.22 -18.92
N PRO A 5 -10.31 12.76 -18.44
CA PRO A 5 -10.55 12.57 -17.01
C PRO A 5 -9.44 11.69 -16.43
N ASP A 6 -8.77 12.19 -15.40
CA ASP A 6 -7.62 11.51 -14.80
C ASP A 6 -8.07 10.12 -14.31
N LYS A 7 -7.67 9.08 -15.04
CA LYS A 7 -8.00 7.68 -14.75
C LYS A 7 -7.63 7.33 -13.30
N ARG A 8 -6.58 7.96 -12.76
CA ARG A 8 -6.14 7.79 -11.37
C ARG A 8 -7.17 8.32 -10.39
N ILE A 9 -7.66 9.55 -10.55
CA ILE A 9 -8.68 10.13 -9.66
C ILE A 9 -9.96 9.29 -9.73
N LYS A 10 -10.37 8.88 -10.93
CA LYS A 10 -11.54 8.00 -11.09
C LYS A 10 -11.38 6.66 -10.37
N ALA A 11 -10.18 6.08 -10.40
CA ALA A 11 -9.86 4.88 -9.63
C ALA A 11 -9.93 5.14 -8.13
N LEU A 12 -9.26 6.18 -7.63
CA LEU A 12 -9.24 6.54 -6.22
C LEU A 12 -10.66 6.76 -5.65
N ARG A 13 -11.53 7.47 -6.37
CA ARG A 13 -12.92 7.67 -5.94
C ARG A 13 -13.69 6.36 -5.80
N ARG A 14 -13.50 5.42 -6.73
CA ARG A 14 -14.16 4.11 -6.70
C ARG A 14 -13.61 3.23 -5.58
N PHE A 15 -12.30 3.24 -5.35
CA PHE A 15 -11.69 2.53 -4.23
C PHE A 15 -12.15 3.11 -2.89
N ALA A 16 -12.16 4.44 -2.75
CA ALA A 16 -12.65 5.12 -1.55
C ALA A 16 -14.12 4.78 -1.26
N LEU A 17 -14.98 4.82 -2.28
CA LEU A 17 -16.39 4.43 -2.14
C LEU A 17 -16.50 2.96 -1.71
N SER A 18 -15.79 2.06 -2.38
CA SER A 18 -15.86 0.63 -2.12
C SER A 18 -15.37 0.28 -0.71
N ILE A 19 -14.24 0.81 -0.26
CA ILE A 19 -13.71 0.51 1.08
C ILE A 19 -14.55 1.15 2.20
N THR A 20 -15.20 2.29 1.92
CA THR A 20 -16.17 2.90 2.83
C THR A 20 -17.40 2.02 2.97
N ALA A 21 -17.97 1.56 1.85
CA ALA A 21 -19.09 0.64 1.87
C ALA A 21 -18.74 -0.66 2.60
N LEU A 22 -17.54 -1.21 2.39
CA LEU A 22 -17.09 -2.41 3.09
C LEU A 22 -16.94 -2.22 4.60
N ASN A 23 -16.45 -1.07 5.06
CA ASN A 23 -16.40 -0.80 6.51
C ASN A 23 -17.80 -0.66 7.10
N ILE A 24 -18.71 0.04 6.42
CA ILE A 24 -20.10 0.21 6.88
C ILE A 24 -20.81 -1.14 6.92
N VAL A 25 -20.76 -1.91 5.83
CA VAL A 25 -21.36 -3.23 5.74
C VAL A 25 -20.69 -4.19 6.72
N GLY A 26 -19.37 -4.10 6.92
CA GLY A 26 -18.63 -4.87 7.92
C GLY A 26 -19.23 -4.75 9.32
N HIS A 27 -19.42 -3.51 9.78
CA HIS A 27 -19.97 -3.23 11.11
C HIS A 27 -21.48 -3.45 11.25
N LEU A 28 -22.25 -3.26 10.18
CA LEU A 28 -23.71 -3.33 10.25
C LEU A 28 -24.30 -4.69 9.85
N VAL A 29 -23.57 -5.47 9.06
CA VAL A 29 -24.09 -6.69 8.42
C VAL A 29 -23.17 -7.89 8.59
N LEU A 30 -21.84 -7.72 8.49
CA LEU A 30 -20.92 -8.88 8.50
C LEU A 30 -20.54 -9.33 9.91
N GLY A 31 -20.61 -8.44 10.89
CA GLY A 31 -20.27 -8.72 12.28
C GLY A 31 -18.83 -8.36 12.65
N PHE A 32 -18.31 -7.23 12.13
CA PHE A 32 -17.04 -6.67 12.61
C PHE A 32 -17.14 -6.36 14.11
N GLU A 33 -16.28 -7.02 14.89
CA GLU A 33 -16.25 -6.88 16.34
C GLU A 33 -15.45 -5.66 16.81
N GLN A 34 -14.71 -4.98 15.93
CA GLN A 34 -14.04 -3.74 16.30
C GLN A 34 -15.07 -2.69 16.76
N ALA A 35 -14.67 -1.80 17.67
CA ALA A 35 -15.52 -0.70 18.11
C ALA A 35 -16.03 0.14 16.91
N TYR A 36 -17.31 0.49 16.88
CA TYR A 36 -17.93 1.30 15.81
C TYR A 36 -17.25 2.66 15.57
N LEU A 37 -16.55 3.18 16.58
CA LEU A 37 -15.77 4.43 16.48
C LEU A 37 -14.46 4.26 15.68
N THR A 38 -13.96 3.05 15.50
CA THR A 38 -12.68 2.75 14.85
C THR A 38 -12.53 3.38 13.46
N PRO A 39 -13.45 3.18 12.49
CA PRO A 39 -13.33 3.81 11.17
C PRO A 39 -13.41 5.34 11.23
N ILE A 40 -14.22 5.90 12.13
CA ILE A 40 -14.39 7.35 12.28
C ILE A 40 -13.10 7.98 12.77
N VAL A 41 -12.53 7.45 13.85
CA VAL A 41 -11.30 7.95 14.46
C VAL A 41 -10.10 7.75 13.51
N ALA A 42 -10.06 6.64 12.77
CA ALA A 42 -9.06 6.41 11.73
C ALA A 42 -9.09 7.50 10.65
N ILE A 43 -10.29 7.83 10.13
CA ILE A 43 -10.45 8.88 9.10
C ILE A 43 -10.02 10.24 9.64
N ILE A 44 -10.50 10.64 10.81
CA ILE A 44 -10.15 11.93 11.44
C ILE A 44 -8.63 12.03 11.61
N THR A 45 -8.00 10.98 12.13
CA THR A 45 -6.55 10.92 12.32
C THR A 45 -5.83 11.07 10.98
N ALA A 46 -6.23 10.31 9.95
CA ALA A 46 -5.59 10.36 8.65
C ALA A 46 -5.70 11.75 8.00
N TYR A 47 -6.87 12.37 8.08
CA TYR A 47 -7.11 13.68 7.49
C TYR A 47 -6.31 14.77 8.19
N THR A 48 -6.28 14.77 9.52
CA THR A 48 -5.49 15.72 10.30
C THR A 48 -4.00 15.63 9.95
N PHE A 49 -3.44 14.42 9.91
CA PHE A 49 -2.02 14.24 9.59
C PHE A 49 -1.70 14.52 8.12
N GLU A 50 -2.55 14.10 7.19
CA GLU A 50 -2.34 14.36 5.75
C GLU A 50 -2.36 15.86 5.44
N LEU A 51 -3.32 16.60 5.98
CA LEU A 51 -3.41 18.05 5.82
C LEU A 51 -2.25 18.75 6.50
N GLY A 52 -1.89 18.34 7.72
CA GLY A 52 -0.77 18.90 8.48
C GLY A 52 0.56 18.73 7.75
N PHE A 53 0.90 17.51 7.34
CA PHE A 53 2.16 17.25 6.63
C PHE A 53 2.21 17.92 5.27
N GLU A 54 1.11 17.97 4.52
CA GLU A 54 1.07 18.70 3.26
C GLU A 54 1.23 20.21 3.46
N ALA A 55 0.63 20.80 4.50
CA ALA A 55 0.81 22.20 4.83
C ALA A 55 2.27 22.54 5.21
N ILE A 56 2.91 21.68 6.00
CA ILE A 56 4.32 21.82 6.36
C ILE A 56 5.21 21.71 5.10
N GLU A 57 5.02 20.65 4.30
CA GLU A 57 5.79 20.43 3.08
C GLU A 57 5.61 21.57 2.07
N ALA A 58 4.38 22.08 1.91
CA ALA A 58 4.09 23.19 1.02
C ALA A 58 4.78 24.48 1.46
N ARG A 59 4.78 24.77 2.77
CA ARG A 59 5.51 25.92 3.34
C ARG A 59 7.02 25.81 3.15
N LEU A 60 7.60 24.65 3.43
CA LEU A 60 9.03 24.40 3.26
C LEU A 60 9.48 24.53 1.79
N GLN A 61 8.62 24.09 0.86
CA GLN A 61 8.88 24.17 -0.58
C GLN A 61 8.41 25.50 -1.22
N LYS A 62 7.93 26.46 -0.42
CA LYS A 62 7.37 27.75 -0.88
C LYS A 62 6.36 27.60 -2.04
N ARG A 63 5.53 26.56 -1.97
CA ARG A 63 4.48 26.27 -2.95
C ARG A 63 3.10 26.31 -2.31
N ALA A 64 2.06 26.45 -3.13
CA ALA A 64 0.69 26.25 -2.65
C ALA A 64 0.49 24.79 -2.17
N PRO A 65 -0.29 24.57 -1.09
CA PRO A 65 -0.66 23.22 -0.67
C PRO A 65 -1.47 22.50 -1.75
N ARG A 66 -1.25 21.19 -1.92
CA ARG A 66 -1.92 20.37 -2.96
C ARG A 66 -3.42 20.26 -2.77
N PHE A 67 -3.94 20.51 -1.57
CA PHE A 67 -5.38 20.52 -1.31
C PHE A 67 -6.07 21.84 -1.71
N VAL A 68 -5.31 22.88 -2.07
CA VAL A 68 -5.86 24.15 -2.56
C VAL A 68 -5.96 24.10 -4.08
N GLY A 69 -7.17 24.32 -4.60
CA GLY A 69 -7.43 24.36 -6.04
C GLY A 69 -8.86 24.80 -6.33
N THR A 70 -9.22 24.85 -7.62
CA THR A 70 -10.56 25.28 -8.06
C THR A 70 -11.26 24.12 -8.80
N PRO A 71 -12.49 23.72 -8.40
CA PRO A 71 -13.25 24.19 -7.24
C PRO A 71 -12.70 23.64 -5.90
N PRO A 72 -12.72 24.44 -4.81
CA PRO A 72 -11.98 24.16 -3.58
C PRO A 72 -12.40 22.86 -2.90
N PHE A 73 -13.71 22.65 -2.73
CA PHE A 73 -14.23 21.45 -2.08
C PHE A 73 -13.84 20.16 -2.83
N ARG A 74 -13.96 20.16 -4.16
CA ARG A 74 -13.62 18.98 -4.97
C ARG A 74 -12.14 18.65 -4.90
N HIS A 75 -11.27 19.67 -4.94
CA HIS A 75 -9.84 19.48 -4.90
C HIS A 75 -9.37 18.97 -3.53
N LEU A 76 -9.99 19.46 -2.45
CA LEU A 76 -9.78 18.96 -1.09
C LEU A 76 -10.18 17.48 -0.98
N VAL A 77 -11.37 17.11 -1.47
CA VAL A 77 -11.84 15.73 -1.45
C VAL A 77 -10.91 14.83 -2.24
N ASP A 78 -10.56 15.21 -3.49
CA ASP A 78 -9.68 14.42 -4.35
C ASP A 78 -8.28 14.24 -3.75
N PHE A 79 -7.79 15.23 -3.00
CA PHE A 79 -6.54 15.14 -2.25
C PHE A 79 -6.61 14.14 -1.08
N LEU A 80 -7.74 14.10 -0.37
CA LEU A 80 -7.92 13.25 0.81
C LEU A 80 -8.21 11.77 0.47
N LEU A 81 -8.60 11.44 -0.76
CA LEU A 81 -8.96 10.06 -1.16
C LEU A 81 -7.91 9.00 -0.78
N PRO A 82 -6.59 9.18 -1.03
CA PRO A 82 -5.60 8.18 -0.66
C PRO A 82 -5.47 8.00 0.86
N ALA A 83 -5.57 9.07 1.63
CA ALA A 83 -5.53 9.02 3.09
C ALA A 83 -6.79 8.33 3.64
N HIS A 84 -7.96 8.59 3.05
CA HIS A 84 -9.22 7.92 3.37
C HIS A 84 -9.14 6.40 3.18
N ILE A 85 -8.65 5.96 2.01
CA ILE A 85 -8.47 4.53 1.72
C ILE A 85 -7.48 3.91 2.71
N THR A 86 -6.39 4.61 3.02
CA THR A 86 -5.38 4.15 3.99
C THR A 86 -5.99 3.97 5.38
N ALA A 87 -6.76 4.95 5.85
CA ALA A 87 -7.41 4.94 7.15
C ALA A 87 -8.37 3.77 7.31
N LEU A 88 -9.27 3.60 6.35
CA LEU A 88 -10.28 2.55 6.35
C LEU A 88 -9.69 1.14 6.14
N ALA A 89 -8.57 1.04 5.43
CA ALA A 89 -7.84 -0.22 5.34
C ALA A 89 -7.23 -0.61 6.69
N CYS A 90 -6.61 0.34 7.41
CA CYS A 90 -6.10 0.08 8.76
C CYS A 90 -7.23 -0.28 9.73
N ALA A 91 -8.34 0.47 9.72
CA ALA A 91 -9.48 0.25 10.61
C ALA A 91 -10.13 -1.13 10.41
N MET A 92 -10.28 -1.55 9.15
CA MET A 92 -10.91 -2.83 8.80
C MET A 92 -9.99 -4.04 9.05
N LEU A 93 -8.68 -3.90 8.85
CA LEU A 93 -7.77 -5.05 8.84
C LEU A 93 -7.01 -5.24 10.15
N LEU A 94 -6.91 -4.22 11.01
CA LEU A 94 -6.39 -4.41 12.37
C LEU A 94 -7.50 -4.79 13.32
N TYR A 95 -7.14 -5.64 14.28
CA TYR A 95 -7.99 -6.01 15.39
C TYR A 95 -7.27 -5.72 16.70
N GLY A 96 -7.68 -4.61 17.32
CA GLY A 96 -7.22 -4.16 18.64
C GLY A 96 -8.29 -4.32 19.73
N ASN A 97 -9.27 -5.21 19.54
CA ASN A 97 -10.46 -5.33 20.38
C ASN A 97 -11.23 -4.00 20.52
N ASP A 98 -11.43 -3.54 21.75
CA ASP A 98 -12.10 -2.29 22.12
C ASP A 98 -11.17 -1.06 22.04
N ARG A 99 -9.85 -1.26 21.87
CA ARG A 99 -8.86 -0.19 21.90
C ARG A 99 -8.72 0.47 20.53
N LEU A 100 -8.96 1.77 20.51
CA LEU A 100 -8.79 2.60 19.31
C LEU A 100 -7.32 2.93 19.00
N MET A 101 -6.45 2.91 20.03
CA MET A 101 -5.06 3.36 19.93
C MET A 101 -4.22 2.61 18.89
N PRO A 102 -4.28 1.27 18.75
CA PRO A 102 -3.53 0.57 17.71
C PRO A 102 -3.87 1.06 16.30
N THR A 103 -5.16 1.31 16.02
CA THR A 103 -5.60 1.82 14.72
C THR A 103 -5.13 3.26 14.50
N ILE A 104 -5.24 4.12 15.52
CA ILE A 104 -4.71 5.50 15.46
C ILE A 104 -3.22 5.47 15.14
N PHE A 105 -2.46 4.65 15.88
CA PHE A 105 -1.02 4.49 15.69
C PHE A 105 -0.70 4.01 14.26
N ALA A 106 -1.37 2.96 13.79
CA ALA A 106 -1.20 2.43 12.45
C ALA A 106 -1.44 3.50 11.38
N VAL A 107 -2.48 4.32 11.54
CA VAL A 107 -2.81 5.40 10.61
C VAL A 107 -1.74 6.50 10.63
N ILE A 108 -1.26 6.90 11.81
CA ILE A 108 -0.19 7.90 11.92
C ILE A 108 1.08 7.40 11.22
N VAL A 109 1.49 6.16 11.50
CA VAL A 109 2.67 5.54 10.86
C VAL A 109 2.47 5.43 9.36
N ALA A 110 1.30 4.98 8.91
CA ALA A 110 0.95 4.87 7.51
C ALA A 110 1.07 6.20 6.78
N VAL A 111 0.42 7.26 7.29
CA VAL A 111 0.46 8.59 6.69
C VAL A 111 1.87 9.14 6.71
N THR A 112 2.58 9.04 7.84
CA THR A 112 3.97 9.49 7.98
C THR A 112 4.91 8.83 6.97
N SER A 113 4.75 7.51 6.75
CA SER A 113 5.59 6.75 5.81
C SER A 113 5.57 7.33 4.39
N LYS A 114 4.44 7.91 3.97
CA LYS A 114 4.30 8.55 2.65
C LYS A 114 5.19 9.78 2.51
N TYR A 115 5.47 10.48 3.61
CA TYR A 115 6.27 11.70 3.63
C TYR A 115 7.76 11.41 3.85
N VAL A 116 8.07 10.39 4.66
CA VAL A 116 9.44 10.02 5.01
C VAL A 116 10.09 9.14 3.94
N PHE A 117 9.44 8.05 3.52
CA PHE A 117 10.05 7.05 2.65
C PHE A 117 9.72 7.29 1.18
N ARG A 118 10.39 8.28 0.59
CA ARG A 118 10.21 8.66 -0.81
C ARG A 118 11.48 8.48 -1.62
N VAL A 119 11.31 8.07 -2.88
CA VAL A 119 12.39 7.96 -3.85
C VAL A 119 12.02 8.76 -5.10
N LYS A 120 13.03 9.37 -5.74
CA LYS A 120 12.88 10.10 -6.99
C LYS A 120 12.67 9.09 -8.13
N ILE A 121 11.47 9.10 -8.73
CA ILE A 121 11.12 8.26 -9.87
C ILE A 121 10.74 9.18 -11.02
N GLY A 122 11.63 9.28 -12.01
CA GLY A 122 11.50 10.27 -13.09
C GLY A 122 11.61 11.69 -12.55
N LYS A 123 10.62 12.54 -12.86
CA LYS A 123 10.61 13.95 -12.44
C LYS A 123 10.03 14.19 -11.03
N GLY A 124 9.48 13.18 -10.37
CA GLY A 124 8.74 13.35 -9.11
C GLY A 124 9.19 12.42 -8.00
N TRP A 125 8.94 12.84 -6.76
CA TRP A 125 9.10 12.01 -5.57
C TRP A 125 7.86 11.16 -5.36
N ARG A 126 8.06 9.86 -5.09
CA ARG A 126 6.98 8.92 -4.81
C ARG A 126 7.32 8.11 -3.58
N HIS A 127 6.31 7.82 -2.77
CA HIS A 127 6.46 6.89 -1.66
C HIS A 127 6.73 5.48 -2.21
N VAL A 128 7.52 4.69 -1.48
CA VAL A 128 7.89 3.34 -1.90
C VAL A 128 7.20 2.24 -1.11
N LEU A 129 6.80 2.54 0.13
CA LEU A 129 6.08 1.62 1.00
C LEU A 129 4.57 1.81 0.85
N ASN A 130 3.81 0.70 0.82
CA ASN A 130 2.36 0.77 0.86
C ASN A 130 1.95 1.36 2.23
N PRO A 131 1.26 2.52 2.28
CA PRO A 131 1.06 3.24 3.53
C PRO A 131 0.31 2.41 4.58
N SER A 132 -0.88 1.90 4.24
CA SER A 132 -1.71 1.16 5.19
C SER A 132 -1.02 -0.13 5.62
N ASN A 133 -0.45 -0.87 4.66
CA ASN A 133 0.27 -2.10 4.98
C ASN A 133 1.49 -1.86 5.88
N PHE A 134 2.24 -0.78 5.68
CA PHE A 134 3.35 -0.42 6.55
C PHE A 134 2.89 -0.03 7.95
N GLY A 135 1.80 0.73 8.07
CA GLY A 135 1.17 1.04 9.36
C GLY A 135 0.72 -0.23 10.11
N ILE A 136 0.05 -1.14 9.43
CA ILE A 136 -0.39 -2.43 9.98
C ILE A 136 0.80 -3.27 10.41
N ALA A 137 1.78 -3.49 9.53
CA ALA A 137 2.98 -4.28 9.84
C ALA A 137 3.75 -3.71 11.03
N THR A 138 3.92 -2.40 11.11
CA THR A 138 4.61 -1.75 12.24
C THR A 138 3.83 -1.95 13.54
N THR A 139 2.50 -1.88 13.48
CA THR A 139 1.64 -2.13 14.65
C THR A 139 1.77 -3.57 15.13
N LEU A 140 1.74 -4.56 14.22
CA LEU A 140 1.86 -5.98 14.56
C LEU A 140 3.24 -6.34 15.16
N VAL A 141 4.28 -5.57 14.84
CA VAL A 141 5.62 -5.76 15.44
C VAL A 141 5.71 -5.13 16.83
N LEU A 142 5.10 -3.97 17.04
CA LEU A 142 5.24 -3.21 18.28
C LEU A 142 4.20 -3.55 19.35
N PHE A 143 3.04 -4.09 18.94
CA PHE A 143 1.94 -4.44 19.82
C PHE A 143 1.63 -5.92 19.66
N GLU A 144 2.29 -6.76 20.46
CA GLU A 144 2.15 -8.23 20.41
C GLU A 144 0.73 -8.74 20.67
N TRP A 145 -0.11 -7.95 21.34
CA TRP A 145 -1.51 -8.26 21.63
C TRP A 145 -2.48 -7.85 20.52
N VAL A 146 -2.00 -7.14 19.50
CA VAL A 146 -2.79 -6.72 18.33
C VAL A 146 -2.67 -7.78 17.24
N SER A 147 -3.80 -8.11 16.62
CA SER A 147 -3.83 -9.05 15.50
C SER A 147 -4.45 -8.40 14.27
N ILE A 148 -4.57 -9.19 13.20
CA ILE A 148 -5.35 -8.85 12.03
C ILE A 148 -6.79 -9.27 12.29
N ALA A 149 -7.75 -8.53 11.73
CA ALA A 149 -9.16 -8.93 11.69
C ALA A 149 -9.29 -10.41 11.26
N PRO A 150 -9.80 -11.29 12.14
CA PRO A 150 -10.03 -12.68 11.83
C PRO A 150 -10.88 -12.86 10.56
N PRO A 151 -10.62 -13.89 9.73
CA PRO A 151 -11.40 -14.13 8.52
C PRO A 151 -12.91 -14.27 8.74
N TYR A 152 -13.33 -14.76 9.91
CA TYR A 152 -14.75 -14.96 10.22
C TYR A 152 -15.53 -13.65 10.42
N HIS A 153 -14.87 -12.53 10.76
CA HIS A 153 -15.53 -11.21 10.88
C HIS A 153 -16.21 -10.75 9.60
N PHE A 154 -15.85 -11.34 8.46
CA PHE A 154 -16.46 -11.01 7.19
C PHE A 154 -17.74 -11.82 6.89
N THR A 155 -18.10 -12.76 7.75
CA THR A 155 -19.27 -13.65 7.59
C THR A 155 -19.93 -14.04 8.93
N GLU A 156 -19.63 -13.37 10.04
CA GLU A 156 -20.06 -13.78 11.39
C GLU A 156 -21.57 -13.72 11.56
N TRP A 157 -22.22 -12.68 11.04
CA TRP A 157 -23.68 -12.52 11.09
C TRP A 157 -24.38 -12.99 9.81
N THR A 158 -23.65 -13.67 8.91
CA THR A 158 -24.21 -14.22 7.68
C THR A 158 -24.21 -15.74 7.70
N GLY A 159 -24.93 -16.34 6.76
CA GLY A 159 -25.01 -17.79 6.66
C GLY A 159 -25.35 -18.27 5.27
N GLY A 160 -24.95 -19.50 4.96
CA GLY A 160 -25.37 -20.23 3.77
C GLY A 160 -24.78 -19.65 2.48
N VAL A 161 -25.63 -19.30 1.51
CA VAL A 161 -25.19 -18.80 0.20
C VAL A 161 -24.51 -17.42 0.31
N VAL A 162 -24.89 -16.63 1.32
CA VAL A 162 -24.39 -15.25 1.50
C VAL A 162 -22.89 -15.26 1.84
N ASP A 163 -22.42 -16.25 2.60
CA ASP A 163 -21.00 -16.40 3.00
C ASP A 163 -20.07 -16.59 1.79
N TRP A 164 -20.58 -17.17 0.72
CA TRP A 164 -19.85 -17.33 -0.54
C TRP A 164 -20.02 -16.13 -1.47
N ALA A 165 -21.20 -15.49 -1.43
CA ALA A 165 -21.50 -14.34 -2.26
C ALA A 165 -20.64 -13.11 -1.90
N ILE A 166 -20.40 -12.86 -0.61
CA ILE A 166 -19.64 -11.68 -0.15
C ILE A 166 -18.18 -11.71 -0.62
N PRO A 167 -17.37 -12.75 -0.34
CA PRO A 167 -15.99 -12.83 -0.83
C PRO A 167 -15.93 -12.76 -2.35
N LEU A 168 -16.86 -13.42 -3.04
CA LEU A 168 -16.94 -13.40 -4.50
C LEU A 168 -17.24 -12.00 -5.06
N ALA A 169 -18.16 -11.26 -4.44
CA ALA A 169 -18.48 -9.89 -4.81
C ALA A 169 -17.27 -8.96 -4.59
N ILE A 170 -16.58 -9.07 -3.45
CA ILE A 170 -15.37 -8.28 -3.16
C ILE A 170 -14.27 -8.59 -4.18
N LEU A 171 -14.04 -9.87 -4.46
CA LEU A 171 -13.03 -10.33 -5.41
C LEU A 171 -13.33 -9.84 -6.82
N THR A 172 -14.55 -10.02 -7.31
CA THR A 172 -14.94 -9.63 -8.66
C THR A 172 -14.91 -8.11 -8.86
N LEU A 173 -15.50 -7.34 -7.94
CA LEU A 173 -15.50 -5.89 -7.99
C LEU A 173 -14.08 -5.32 -7.89
N GLY A 174 -13.30 -5.79 -6.91
CA GLY A 174 -11.91 -5.36 -6.73
C GLY A 174 -11.04 -5.68 -7.94
N THR A 175 -11.13 -6.91 -8.47
CA THR A 175 -10.31 -7.34 -9.60
C THR A 175 -10.69 -6.58 -10.86
N MET A 176 -11.99 -6.33 -11.09
CA MET A 176 -12.47 -5.53 -12.22
C MET A 176 -11.97 -4.08 -12.13
N LEU A 177 -11.99 -3.45 -10.95
CA LEU A 177 -11.44 -2.11 -10.74
C LEU A 177 -9.94 -2.08 -11.06
N ASN A 178 -9.19 -3.05 -10.54
CA ASN A 178 -7.75 -3.14 -10.75
C ASN A 178 -7.39 -3.39 -12.23
N ALA A 179 -8.10 -4.30 -12.90
CA ALA A 179 -7.87 -4.63 -14.30
C ALA A 179 -8.20 -3.45 -15.23
N LYS A 180 -9.37 -2.82 -15.06
CA LYS A 180 -9.88 -1.81 -16.00
C LYS A 180 -9.32 -0.40 -15.76
N LEU A 181 -9.06 -0.03 -14.50
CA LEU A 181 -8.68 1.36 -14.17
C LEU A 181 -7.20 1.51 -13.85
N THR A 182 -6.58 0.51 -13.21
CA THR A 182 -5.18 0.62 -12.73
C THR A 182 -4.18 -0.20 -13.55
N GLY A 183 -4.65 -1.12 -14.40
CA GLY A 183 -3.81 -1.97 -15.23
C GLY A 183 -2.96 -2.97 -14.42
N LYS A 184 -3.47 -3.42 -13.27
CA LYS A 184 -2.75 -4.28 -12.31
C LYS A 184 -3.08 -5.77 -12.41
N TRP A 185 -3.78 -6.19 -13.47
CA TRP A 185 -4.07 -7.62 -13.68
C TRP A 185 -2.80 -8.50 -13.79
N PRO A 186 -1.66 -8.08 -14.40
CA PRO A 186 -0.45 -8.90 -14.42
C PRO A 186 0.14 -9.09 -13.02
N LEU A 187 0.03 -8.06 -12.17
CA LEU A 187 0.45 -8.14 -10.78
C LEU A 187 -0.37 -9.17 -10.01
N ILE A 188 -1.71 -9.13 -10.17
CA ILE A 188 -2.62 -10.06 -9.52
C ILE A 188 -2.31 -11.50 -9.96
N LEU A 189 -2.08 -11.73 -11.25
CA LEU A 189 -1.71 -13.07 -11.74
C LEU A 189 -0.35 -13.53 -11.21
N GLY A 190 0.66 -12.66 -11.19
CA GLY A 190 1.96 -13.01 -10.62
C GLY A 190 1.90 -13.29 -9.12
N TRP A 191 1.06 -12.55 -8.39
CA TRP A 191 0.81 -12.77 -6.96
C TRP A 191 0.12 -14.11 -6.70
N VAL A 192 -1.02 -14.36 -7.36
CA VAL A 192 -1.80 -15.59 -7.18
C VAL A 192 -1.01 -16.82 -7.66
N GLY A 193 -0.40 -16.73 -8.85
CA GLY A 193 0.44 -17.80 -9.39
C GLY A 193 1.68 -18.07 -8.54
N GLY A 194 2.33 -17.00 -8.05
CA GLY A 194 3.44 -17.12 -7.11
C GLY A 194 3.03 -17.72 -5.78
N PHE A 195 1.82 -17.41 -5.29
CA PHE A 195 1.29 -17.96 -4.05
C PHE A 195 1.02 -19.46 -4.17
N VAL A 196 0.48 -19.91 -5.31
CA VAL A 196 0.34 -21.34 -5.59
C VAL A 196 1.72 -22.00 -5.71
N LEU A 197 2.66 -21.38 -6.42
CA LEU A 197 4.00 -21.94 -6.59
C LEU A 197 4.74 -22.10 -5.26
N GLN A 198 4.73 -21.10 -4.38
CA GLN A 198 5.37 -21.23 -3.06
C GLN A 198 4.70 -22.32 -2.21
N ALA A 199 3.37 -22.49 -2.32
CA ALA A 199 2.65 -23.53 -1.60
C ALA A 199 3.06 -24.93 -2.08
N LEU A 200 3.19 -25.11 -3.40
CA LEU A 200 3.69 -26.34 -4.00
C LEU A 200 5.12 -26.64 -3.55
N ILE A 201 6.03 -25.66 -3.64
CA ILE A 201 7.42 -25.81 -3.18
C ILE A 201 7.46 -26.21 -1.70
N ARG A 202 6.67 -25.56 -0.85
CA ARG A 202 6.65 -25.89 0.58
C ARG A 202 6.09 -27.26 0.87
N THR A 203 5.08 -27.68 0.11
CA THR A 203 4.51 -29.03 0.20
C THR A 203 5.56 -30.08 -0.16
N THR A 204 6.36 -29.85 -1.21
CA THR A 204 7.35 -30.84 -1.67
C THR A 204 8.65 -30.83 -0.87
N VAL A 205 9.03 -29.69 -0.27
CA VAL A 205 10.32 -29.53 0.43
C VAL A 205 10.18 -29.72 1.95
N PHE A 206 9.06 -29.29 2.53
CA PHE A 206 8.85 -29.30 3.98
C PHE A 206 7.67 -30.22 4.40
N ASP A 207 7.16 -31.05 3.48
CA ASP A 207 6.04 -31.98 3.71
C ASP A 207 4.79 -31.32 4.31
N THR A 208 4.57 -30.03 4.03
CA THR A 208 3.40 -29.30 4.54
C THR A 208 2.15 -29.68 3.77
N SER A 209 0.99 -29.77 4.44
CA SER A 209 -0.30 -29.96 3.75
C SER A 209 -0.55 -28.88 2.70
N LEU A 210 -0.74 -29.30 1.43
CA LEU A 210 -1.02 -28.38 0.32
C LEU A 210 -2.31 -27.58 0.55
N ILE A 211 -3.35 -28.24 1.07
CA ILE A 211 -4.62 -27.59 1.40
C ILE A 211 -4.38 -26.51 2.46
N GLY A 212 -3.61 -26.83 3.51
CA GLY A 212 -3.26 -25.84 4.54
C GLY A 212 -2.44 -24.67 3.99
N ALA A 213 -1.51 -24.94 3.07
CA ALA A 213 -0.70 -23.90 2.45
C ALA A 213 -1.49 -22.96 1.52
N LEU A 214 -2.56 -23.46 0.90
CA LEU A 214 -3.46 -22.69 0.02
C LEU A 214 -4.66 -22.07 0.75
N LEU A 215 -4.99 -22.54 1.96
CA LEU A 215 -6.13 -22.06 2.74
C LEU A 215 -6.21 -20.53 2.87
N PRO A 216 -5.10 -19.77 3.04
CA PRO A 216 -5.19 -18.31 3.08
C PRO A 216 -5.86 -17.69 1.85
N MET A 217 -5.77 -18.31 0.67
CA MET A 217 -6.36 -17.79 -0.57
C MET A 217 -7.90 -17.74 -0.54
N THR A 218 -8.54 -18.55 0.30
CA THR A 218 -10.00 -18.56 0.45
C THR A 218 -10.48 -17.48 1.42
N GLY A 219 -9.58 -16.87 2.20
CA GLY A 219 -9.93 -15.86 3.20
C GLY A 219 -10.18 -14.48 2.58
N VAL A 220 -11.15 -13.76 3.13
CA VAL A 220 -11.46 -12.38 2.71
C VAL A 220 -10.26 -11.44 2.90
N ALA A 221 -9.43 -11.66 3.92
CA ALA A 221 -8.19 -10.92 4.12
C ALA A 221 -7.24 -11.01 2.90
N PHE A 222 -7.10 -12.18 2.27
CA PHE A 222 -6.29 -12.36 1.07
C PHE A 222 -6.88 -11.60 -0.12
N ILE A 223 -8.22 -11.61 -0.27
CA ILE A 223 -8.92 -10.88 -1.32
C ILE A 223 -8.74 -9.37 -1.15
N LEU A 224 -8.90 -8.86 0.07
CA LEU A 224 -8.73 -7.44 0.40
C LEU A 224 -7.28 -7.00 0.20
N TYR A 225 -6.33 -7.79 0.69
CA TYR A 225 -4.91 -7.55 0.46
C TYR A 225 -4.58 -7.52 -1.04
N THR A 226 -5.11 -8.46 -1.80
CA THR A 226 -4.90 -8.54 -3.26
C THR A 226 -5.46 -7.32 -3.98
N ASN A 227 -6.61 -6.80 -3.56
CA ASN A 227 -7.31 -5.74 -4.29
C ASN A 227 -7.01 -4.31 -3.83
N TYR A 228 -6.59 -4.13 -2.58
CA TYR A 228 -6.41 -2.82 -1.96
C TYR A 228 -4.99 -2.53 -1.47
N MET A 229 -4.12 -3.55 -1.37
CA MET A 229 -2.75 -3.37 -0.86
C MET A 229 -1.70 -3.67 -1.90
N ILE A 230 -1.60 -4.93 -2.34
CA ILE A 230 -0.53 -5.35 -3.25
C ILE A 230 -0.66 -4.68 -4.63
N THR A 231 -1.84 -4.22 -5.02
CA THR A 231 -2.11 -3.52 -6.29
C THR A 231 -1.96 -2.01 -6.20
N ASP A 232 -1.54 -1.45 -5.06
CA ASP A 232 -1.40 0.00 -4.89
C ASP A 232 -0.53 0.61 -6.00
N PRO A 233 -1.09 1.50 -6.86
CA PRO A 233 -0.36 2.08 -7.97
C PRO A 233 0.77 3.02 -7.54
N GLY A 234 0.77 3.50 -6.29
CA GLY A 234 1.85 4.32 -5.74
C GLY A 234 3.18 3.58 -5.60
N THR A 235 3.10 2.30 -5.22
CA THR A 235 4.24 1.51 -4.74
C THR A 235 4.65 0.39 -5.69
N THR A 236 3.78 0.03 -6.62
CA THR A 236 4.01 -1.09 -7.54
C THR A 236 4.60 -0.66 -8.89
N PRO A 237 5.32 -1.56 -9.60
CA PRO A 237 5.82 -1.29 -10.94
C PRO A 237 4.73 -1.00 -11.98
N SER A 238 5.09 -0.30 -13.05
CA SER A 238 4.20 -0.02 -14.19
C SER A 238 4.24 -1.09 -15.28
N LYS A 239 5.43 -1.57 -15.68
CA LYS A 239 5.59 -2.55 -16.77
C LYS A 239 5.02 -3.92 -16.39
N PRO A 240 4.26 -4.62 -17.26
CA PRO A 240 3.62 -5.90 -16.96
C PRO A 240 4.58 -6.98 -16.43
N ALA A 241 5.73 -7.19 -17.08
CA ALA A 241 6.71 -8.18 -16.61
C ALA A 241 7.24 -7.88 -15.20
N ARG A 242 7.44 -6.59 -14.88
CA ARG A 242 7.89 -6.16 -13.55
C ARG A 242 6.77 -6.28 -12.51
N GLN A 243 5.52 -6.14 -12.92
CA GLN A 243 4.36 -6.38 -12.06
C GLN A 243 4.26 -7.87 -11.67
N VAL A 244 4.42 -8.77 -12.64
CA VAL A 244 4.47 -10.22 -12.39
C VAL A 244 5.62 -10.55 -11.44
N ALA A 245 6.83 -10.06 -11.72
CA ALA A 245 7.99 -10.28 -10.86
C ALA A 245 7.78 -9.75 -9.43
N PHE A 246 7.12 -8.59 -9.28
CA PHE A 246 6.78 -8.04 -7.96
C PHE A 246 5.79 -8.93 -7.20
N GLY A 247 4.73 -9.42 -7.86
CA GLY A 247 3.77 -10.35 -7.26
C GLY A 247 4.44 -11.66 -6.86
N MET A 248 5.23 -12.25 -7.75
CA MET A 248 6.00 -13.48 -7.50
C MET A 248 6.98 -13.32 -6.34
N ALA A 249 7.73 -12.21 -6.31
CA ALA A 249 8.67 -11.91 -5.22
C ALA A 249 7.94 -11.79 -3.88
N THR A 250 6.79 -11.11 -3.85
CA THR A 250 5.98 -10.96 -2.64
C THR A 250 5.48 -12.32 -2.15
N ALA A 251 5.03 -13.19 -3.06
CA ALA A 251 4.62 -14.54 -2.70
C ALA A 251 5.79 -15.42 -2.21
N GLY A 252 6.97 -15.29 -2.84
CA GLY A 252 8.18 -15.99 -2.40
C GLY A 252 8.63 -15.57 -1.00
N VAL A 253 8.62 -14.26 -0.71
CA VAL A 253 8.94 -13.75 0.64
C VAL A 253 7.87 -14.21 1.65
N TYR A 254 6.59 -14.21 1.29
CA TYR A 254 5.54 -14.77 2.13
C TYR A 254 5.83 -16.25 2.47
N GLY A 255 6.13 -17.07 1.47
CA GLY A 255 6.45 -18.49 1.65
C GLY A 255 7.64 -18.69 2.59
N LEU A 256 8.69 -17.89 2.40
CA LEU A 256 9.88 -17.90 3.26
C LEU A 256 9.52 -17.57 4.72
N LEU A 257 8.77 -16.48 4.95
CA LEU A 257 8.38 -16.06 6.29
C LEU A 257 7.57 -17.15 7.01
N VAL A 258 6.59 -17.75 6.34
CA VAL A 258 5.75 -18.80 6.94
C VAL A 258 6.56 -20.09 7.17
N SER A 259 7.55 -20.40 6.33
CA SER A 259 8.50 -21.49 6.60
C SER A 259 9.33 -21.27 7.87
N PHE A 260 9.55 -20.02 8.27
CA PHE A 260 10.15 -19.66 9.57
C PHE A 260 9.11 -19.47 10.69
N HIS A 261 7.87 -19.93 10.49
CA HIS A 261 6.78 -19.79 11.44
C HIS A 261 6.42 -18.34 11.80
N ILE A 262 6.76 -17.38 10.94
CA ILE A 262 6.40 -15.97 11.12
C ILE A 262 4.92 -15.77 10.72
N VAL A 263 4.12 -15.36 11.70
CA VAL A 263 2.69 -15.04 11.52
C VAL A 263 2.55 -13.70 10.76
N PHE A 264 1.38 -13.44 10.18
CA PHE A 264 1.08 -12.20 9.43
C PHE A 264 1.95 -11.98 8.19
N GLY A 265 2.50 -13.05 7.63
CA GLY A 265 3.49 -13.02 6.55
C GLY A 265 3.08 -12.21 5.32
N LEU A 266 1.78 -12.08 5.00
CA LEU A 266 1.30 -11.27 3.88
C LEU A 266 1.74 -9.80 4.00
N PHE A 267 1.57 -9.23 5.19
CA PHE A 267 1.82 -7.83 5.46
C PHE A 267 3.32 -7.55 5.50
N PHE A 268 4.08 -8.43 6.18
CA PHE A 268 5.53 -8.34 6.25
C PHE A 268 6.19 -8.54 4.88
N ALA A 269 5.72 -9.50 4.08
CA ALA A 269 6.25 -9.75 2.74
C ALA A 269 6.15 -8.50 1.84
N LEU A 270 5.00 -7.81 1.85
CA LEU A 270 4.84 -6.59 1.06
C LEU A 270 5.74 -5.46 1.53
N VAL A 271 5.91 -5.28 2.85
CA VAL A 271 6.85 -4.26 3.38
C VAL A 271 8.26 -4.57 2.93
N ILE A 272 8.71 -5.82 3.09
CA ILE A 272 10.07 -6.25 2.73
C ILE A 272 10.32 -6.03 1.23
N VAL A 273 9.42 -6.49 0.36
CA VAL A 273 9.60 -6.34 -1.10
C VAL A 273 9.54 -4.86 -1.52
N CYS A 274 8.64 -4.06 -0.94
CA CYS A 274 8.59 -2.62 -1.18
C CYS A 274 9.88 -1.92 -0.72
N ALA A 275 10.42 -2.29 0.44
CA ALA A 275 11.65 -1.73 0.99
C ALA A 275 12.86 -2.10 0.11
N ILE A 276 13.03 -3.37 -0.27
CA ILE A 276 14.10 -3.82 -1.18
C ILE A 276 14.02 -3.07 -2.50
N ARG A 277 12.83 -2.98 -3.10
CA ARG A 277 12.62 -2.24 -4.34
C ARG A 277 12.92 -0.75 -4.16
N GLY A 278 12.48 -0.14 -3.07
CA GLY A 278 12.70 1.26 -2.75
C GLY A 278 14.19 1.57 -2.64
N THR A 279 14.93 0.76 -1.89
CA THR A 279 16.39 0.86 -1.74
C THR A 279 17.09 0.70 -3.09
N ALA A 280 16.72 -0.31 -3.90
CA ALA A 280 17.29 -0.50 -5.22
C ALA A 280 17.06 0.73 -6.13
N LEU A 281 15.86 1.31 -6.11
CA LEU A 281 15.56 2.54 -6.87
C LEU A 281 16.36 3.74 -6.36
N ALA A 282 16.55 3.87 -5.04
CA ALA A 282 17.35 4.94 -4.45
C ALA A 282 18.82 4.84 -4.86
N LEU A 283 19.40 3.63 -4.81
CA LEU A 283 20.78 3.37 -5.25
C LEU A 283 20.96 3.68 -6.75
N LEU A 284 20.01 3.28 -7.59
CA LEU A 284 20.02 3.61 -9.03
C LEU A 284 19.91 5.12 -9.27
N ALA A 285 19.12 5.85 -8.48
CA ALA A 285 19.00 7.30 -8.60
C ALA A 285 20.29 8.03 -8.18
N VAL A 286 20.97 7.57 -7.13
CA VAL A 286 22.25 8.12 -6.67
C VAL A 286 23.34 7.89 -7.72
N THR A 287 23.46 6.67 -8.24
CA THR A 287 24.45 6.30 -9.26
C THR A 287 24.24 7.04 -10.58
N ALA A 288 22.99 7.21 -11.02
CA ALA A 288 22.69 8.03 -12.19
C ALA A 288 23.09 9.50 -11.99
N SER A 289 22.79 10.07 -10.82
CA SER A 289 23.16 11.44 -10.48
C SER A 289 24.68 11.64 -10.38
N ALA A 290 25.41 10.62 -9.91
CA ALA A 290 26.87 10.64 -9.87
C ALA A 290 27.50 10.59 -11.27
N ARG A 291 26.91 9.81 -12.18
CA ARG A 291 27.36 9.69 -13.58
C ARG A 291 27.12 10.96 -14.39
N GLU A 292 26.03 11.67 -14.12
CA GLU A 292 25.71 12.97 -14.76
C GLU A 292 26.63 14.11 -14.27
N ARG A 293 27.22 14.01 -13.07
CA ARG A 293 28.09 15.07 -12.52
C ARG A 293 29.47 15.16 -13.17
N GLY A 294 29.92 14.14 -13.92
CA GLY A 294 31.18 14.15 -14.69
C GLY A 294 32.45 14.45 -13.87
N PRO A 295 33.66 14.27 -14.42
CA PRO A 295 34.87 14.80 -13.82
C PRO A 295 34.80 16.34 -13.83
N ILE A 296 35.12 16.98 -12.71
CA ILE A 296 35.31 18.44 -12.65
C ILE A 296 36.33 18.80 -13.74
N PRO A 297 36.04 19.76 -14.65
CA PRO A 297 37.02 20.23 -15.62
C PRO A 297 38.29 20.61 -14.87
N ARG A 298 39.42 19.98 -15.19
CA ARG A 298 40.71 20.42 -14.65
C ARG A 298 40.84 21.89 -15.04
N ALA A 299 40.96 22.76 -14.04
CA ALA A 299 41.28 24.16 -14.28
C ALA A 299 42.54 24.17 -15.16
N GLU A 300 42.44 24.70 -16.38
CA GLU A 300 43.61 24.97 -17.18
C GLU A 300 44.53 25.88 -16.37
N PRO A 301 45.84 25.58 -16.28
CA PRO A 301 46.77 26.46 -15.62
C PRO A 301 46.65 27.84 -16.25
N VAL A 302 46.25 28.83 -15.45
CA VAL A 302 46.26 30.23 -15.86
C VAL A 302 47.71 30.56 -16.19
N ALA A 303 47.99 30.79 -17.48
CA ALA A 303 49.28 31.29 -17.92
C ALA A 303 49.55 32.62 -17.20
N VAL A 304 50.53 32.61 -16.30
CA VAL A 304 51.01 33.82 -15.63
C VAL A 304 51.71 34.65 -16.70
N PRO A 305 51.31 35.92 -16.93
CA PRO A 305 52.06 36.78 -17.84
C PRO A 305 53.45 37.02 -17.25
N GLU A 306 54.49 36.57 -17.95
CA GLU A 306 55.88 36.99 -17.69
C GLU A 306 55.97 38.50 -17.96
N GLY A 307 55.93 39.31 -16.91
CA GLY A 307 56.01 40.76 -17.07
C GLY A 307 55.73 41.54 -15.80
N ALA A 308 56.38 41.19 -14.69
CA ALA A 308 56.44 42.06 -13.52
C ALA A 308 57.70 41.80 -12.68
N ARG A 309 58.81 42.38 -13.15
CA ARG A 309 59.99 42.92 -12.44
C ARG A 309 61.30 42.48 -13.06
#